data_AF-A0A8S0P753-F1
#
_entry.id   AF-A0A8S0P753-F1
#
_cell.length_a   1.000
_cell.length_b   1.000
_cell.length_c   1.000
_cell.angle_alpha   90.00
_cell.angle_beta   90.00
_cell.angle_gamma   90.00
#
_symmetry.space_group_name_H-M   'P 1'
#
loop_
_entity.id
_entity.type
_entity.pdbx_description
1 polymer ?
#
loop_
_entity_poly.entity_id
_entity_poly.type
_entity_poly.pdbx_seq_one_letter_code
_entity_poly.pdbx_strand_id
1 'polypeptide(L)'
;MQTDRGVLLARDEHQKVAAMATELQKFCVDEPVKCPLIFGEWDVLYCSNPTSPGGGYRSSIGRLFLKTNDMIQVVEAHDIVRNRVSFSILGLLEGEVSLKGKLTALDKKWIQVVFEPPELKVGGLEFTYGGKSEVKLEITYIDEKIRLGKGSRGSLFVFQRRKPIS
;
A
#
# COMPACT_ATOMS: atom_id res chain seq x y z
N MET A 1 -14.56 -3.49 -4.57
CA MET A 1 -14.67 -2.19 -5.28
C MET A 1 -13.46 -2.05 -6.18
N GLN A 2 -13.63 -1.81 -7.48
CA GLN A 2 -12.51 -1.64 -8.40
C GLN A 2 -12.10 -0.17 -8.38
N THR A 3 -10.81 0.11 -8.13
CA THR A 3 -10.23 1.46 -8.07
C THR A 3 -8.93 1.46 -8.85
N ASP A 4 -8.67 2.55 -9.59
CA ASP A 4 -7.40 2.82 -10.26
C ASP A 4 -6.33 3.37 -9.29
N ARG A 5 -6.70 3.45 -8.00
CA ARG A 5 -5.86 3.87 -6.88
C ARG A 5 -5.52 5.36 -6.92
N GLY A 6 -6.39 6.16 -7.51
CA GLY A 6 -6.27 7.61 -7.60
C GLY A 6 -5.42 8.09 -8.77
N VAL A 7 -5.25 7.29 -9.81
CA VAL A 7 -4.37 7.61 -10.95
C VAL A 7 -5.01 8.64 -11.88
N LEU A 8 -6.32 8.54 -12.10
CA LEU A 8 -7.10 9.37 -13.01
C LEU A 8 -7.84 10.49 -12.29
N LEU A 9 -7.68 10.62 -10.96
CA LEU A 9 -8.33 11.66 -10.19
C LEU A 9 -7.83 13.04 -10.61
N ALA A 10 -8.77 13.97 -10.74
CA ALA A 10 -8.44 15.37 -10.97
C ALA A 10 -7.83 16.00 -9.71
N ARG A 11 -7.18 17.15 -9.88
CA ARG A 11 -6.50 17.84 -8.78
C ARG A 11 -7.46 18.22 -7.63
N ASP A 12 -8.68 18.64 -7.94
CA ASP A 12 -9.68 18.99 -6.91
C ASP A 12 -10.17 17.75 -6.17
N GLU A 13 -10.23 16.59 -6.83
CA GLU A 13 -10.57 15.32 -6.19
C GLU A 13 -9.48 14.85 -5.24
N HIS A 14 -8.21 14.98 -5.63
CA HIS A 14 -7.09 14.77 -4.72
C HIS A 14 -7.16 15.67 -3.48
N GLN A 15 -7.59 16.94 -3.64
CA GLN A 15 -7.77 17.87 -2.53
C GLN A 15 -8.93 17.45 -1.62
N LYS A 16 -10.04 16.96 -2.17
CA LYS A 16 -11.17 16.42 -1.40
C LYS A 16 -10.73 15.22 -0.54
N VAL A 17 -9.98 14.28 -1.12
CA VAL A 17 -9.43 13.12 -0.38
C VAL A 17 -8.49 13.59 0.74
N ALA A 18 -7.61 14.56 0.47
CA ALA A 18 -6.71 15.11 1.48
C ALA A 18 -7.47 15.79 2.63
N ALA A 19 -8.49 16.60 2.32
CA ALA A 19 -9.32 17.25 3.32
C ALA A 19 -10.04 16.24 4.22
N MET A 20 -10.63 15.19 3.63
CA MET A 20 -11.26 14.12 4.42
C MET A 20 -10.27 13.36 5.29
N ALA A 21 -9.06 13.08 4.79
CA ALA A 21 -8.02 12.44 5.58
C ALA A 21 -7.59 13.29 6.79
N THR A 22 -7.49 14.61 6.62
CA THR A 22 -7.21 15.55 7.72
C THR A 22 -8.33 15.58 8.75
N GLU A 23 -9.60 15.52 8.33
CA GLU A 23 -10.72 15.46 9.28
C GLU A 23 -10.72 14.14 10.07
N LEU A 24 -10.47 13.00 9.42
CA LEU A 24 -10.38 11.70 10.10
C LEU A 24 -9.23 11.62 11.11
N GLN A 25 -8.11 12.30 10.85
CA GLN A 25 -6.97 12.32 11.76
C GLN A 25 -7.32 12.83 13.17
N LYS A 26 -8.33 13.71 13.29
CA LYS A 26 -8.81 14.22 14.58
C LYS A 26 -9.41 13.13 15.47
N PHE A 27 -9.79 12.00 14.90
CA PHE A 27 -10.40 10.85 15.58
C PHE A 27 -9.43 9.67 15.71
N CYS A 28 -8.15 9.85 15.38
CA CYS A 28 -7.16 8.80 15.54
C CYS A 28 -6.87 8.53 17.02
N VAL A 29 -6.61 7.27 17.35
CA VAL A 29 -6.07 6.87 18.66
C VAL A 29 -4.69 7.49 18.89
N ASP A 30 -4.29 7.64 20.16
CA ASP A 30 -3.04 8.34 20.54
C ASP A 30 -1.76 7.63 20.06
N GLU A 31 -1.72 6.30 20.18
CA GLU A 31 -0.58 5.46 19.81
C GLU A 31 -1.01 4.42 18.77
N PRO A 32 -1.31 4.83 17.52
CA PRO A 32 -1.84 3.93 16.51
C PRO A 32 -0.91 2.77 16.21
N VAL A 33 0.42 2.94 16.35
CA VAL A 33 1.43 1.87 16.18
C VAL A 33 1.24 0.69 17.14
N LYS A 34 0.59 0.89 18.28
CA LYS A 34 0.26 -0.16 19.26
C LYS A 34 -1.16 -0.70 19.09
N CYS A 35 -1.94 -0.11 18.19
CA CYS A 35 -3.31 -0.53 17.96
C CYS A 35 -3.33 -1.91 17.26
N PRO A 36 -4.01 -2.93 17.82
CA PRO A 36 -4.10 -4.25 17.19
C PRO A 36 -4.81 -4.20 15.83
N LEU A 37 -5.55 -3.13 15.55
CA LEU A 37 -6.15 -2.91 14.25
C LEU A 37 -5.11 -2.69 13.14
N ILE A 38 -3.82 -2.51 13.42
CA ILE A 38 -2.81 -2.47 12.34
C ILE A 38 -2.74 -3.80 11.58
N PHE A 39 -2.90 -4.92 12.29
CA PHE A 39 -2.76 -6.25 11.72
C PHE A 39 -3.93 -6.60 10.80
N GLY A 40 -3.65 -7.39 9.77
CA GLY A 40 -4.62 -7.88 8.81
C GLY A 40 -4.26 -7.56 7.36
N GLU A 41 -5.19 -7.86 6.47
CA GLU A 41 -5.07 -7.63 5.04
C GLU A 41 -5.74 -6.31 4.65
N TRP A 42 -5.01 -5.53 3.85
CA TRP A 42 -5.39 -4.18 3.47
C TRP A 42 -5.30 -3.98 1.96
N ASP A 43 -6.41 -3.65 1.31
CA ASP A 43 -6.41 -3.09 -0.03
C ASP A 43 -5.86 -1.67 -0.02
N VAL A 44 -4.88 -1.37 -0.86
CA VAL A 44 -4.38 0.00 -1.02
C VAL A 44 -5.37 0.77 -1.89
N LEU A 45 -6.41 1.41 -1.37
CA LEU A 45 -7.44 2.04 -2.21
C LEU A 45 -7.00 3.28 -2.97
N TYR A 46 -6.04 4.03 -2.44
CA TYR A 46 -5.60 5.30 -3.02
C TYR A 46 -4.17 5.62 -2.61
N CYS A 47 -3.42 6.25 -3.52
CA CYS A 47 -2.22 6.98 -3.18
C CYS A 47 -2.15 8.30 -3.94
N SER A 48 -1.84 9.39 -3.23
CA SER A 48 -1.70 10.71 -3.85
C SER A 48 -0.50 10.82 -4.79
N ASN A 49 0.46 9.91 -4.68
CA ASN A 49 1.57 9.77 -5.63
C ASN A 49 1.54 8.36 -6.22
N PRO A 50 1.07 8.18 -7.46
CA PRO A 50 0.78 6.85 -8.00
C PRO A 50 2.01 5.95 -8.19
N THR A 51 3.23 6.50 -8.21
CA THR A 51 4.48 5.72 -8.27
C THR A 51 4.99 5.27 -6.90
N SER A 52 4.41 5.77 -5.80
CA SER A 52 4.83 5.40 -4.44
C SER A 52 4.43 3.97 -4.05
N PRO A 53 3.19 3.49 -4.32
CA PRO A 53 2.86 2.08 -4.20
C PRO A 53 3.27 1.35 -5.49
N GLY A 54 3.98 0.22 -5.37
CA GLY A 54 4.32 -0.62 -6.53
C GLY A 54 5.44 -0.08 -7.43
N GLY A 55 6.10 1.02 -7.09
CA GLY A 55 7.32 1.49 -7.76
C GLY A 55 7.16 1.78 -9.26
N GLY A 56 8.21 1.48 -10.05
CA GLY A 56 8.27 1.75 -11.50
C GLY A 56 7.19 1.05 -12.34
N TYR A 57 6.54 0.02 -11.81
CA TYR A 57 5.41 -0.68 -12.44
C TYR A 57 4.18 0.21 -12.63
N ARG A 58 4.10 1.32 -11.88
CA ARG A 58 3.03 2.33 -12.03
C ARG A 58 3.49 3.59 -12.76
N SER A 59 4.64 3.55 -13.42
CA SER A 59 5.03 4.57 -14.40
C SER A 59 4.02 4.62 -15.55
N SER A 60 3.96 5.75 -16.27
CA SER A 60 3.06 5.95 -17.41
C SER A 60 3.16 4.83 -18.45
N ILE A 61 4.37 4.30 -18.67
CA ILE A 61 4.66 3.20 -19.59
C ILE A 61 4.23 1.84 -18.98
N GLY A 62 4.52 1.60 -17.70
CA GLY A 62 4.09 0.38 -17.00
C GLY A 62 2.57 0.22 -17.00
N ARG A 63 1.81 1.31 -16.83
CA ARG A 63 0.34 1.31 -16.83
C ARG A 63 -0.30 1.00 -18.19
N LEU A 64 0.40 1.24 -19.30
CA LEU A 64 -0.13 0.96 -20.64
C LEU A 64 -0.14 -0.56 -20.95
N PHE A 65 0.78 -1.31 -20.36
CA PHE A 65 0.95 -2.74 -20.61
C PHE A 65 0.56 -3.66 -19.44
N LEU A 66 0.50 -3.12 -18.21
CA LEU A 66 0.20 -3.86 -16.99
C LEU A 66 -1.10 -3.37 -16.36
N LYS A 67 -2.16 -4.19 -16.48
CA LYS A 67 -3.40 -3.94 -15.74
C LYS A 67 -3.20 -4.42 -14.31
N THR A 68 -3.07 -3.50 -13.35
CA THR A 68 -3.02 -3.86 -11.93
C THR A 68 -4.39 -4.40 -11.49
N ASN A 69 -4.44 -5.67 -11.08
CA ASN A 69 -5.64 -6.35 -10.63
C ASN A 69 -5.83 -6.13 -9.12
N ASP A 70 -4.79 -6.42 -8.34
CA ASP A 70 -4.81 -6.33 -6.88
C ASP A 70 -3.59 -5.57 -6.36
N MET A 71 -3.78 -4.84 -5.27
CA MET A 71 -2.71 -4.18 -4.52
C MET A 71 -3.01 -4.30 -3.04
N ILE A 72 -2.33 -5.25 -2.41
CA ILE A 72 -2.62 -5.71 -1.06
C ILE A 72 -1.39 -5.47 -0.20
N GLN A 73 -1.62 -4.97 1.01
CA GLN A 73 -0.65 -5.02 2.08
C GLN A 73 -1.17 -5.94 3.18
N VAL A 74 -0.40 -6.96 3.53
CA VAL A 74 -0.63 -7.80 4.70
C VAL A 74 0.30 -7.33 5.80
N VAL A 75 -0.25 -7.04 6.98
CA VAL A 75 0.54 -6.81 8.19
C VAL A 75 0.25 -7.95 9.16
N GLU A 76 1.22 -8.84 9.30
CA GLU A 76 1.13 -10.02 10.15
C GLU A 76 1.56 -9.70 11.58
N ALA A 77 1.11 -10.51 12.53
CA ALA A 77 1.70 -10.52 13.87
C ALA A 77 3.21 -10.83 13.77
N HIS A 78 4.02 -10.29 14.70
CA HIS A 78 5.50 -10.33 14.68
C HIS A 78 6.15 -9.38 13.65
N ASP A 79 5.48 -8.27 13.35
CA ASP A 79 6.03 -7.15 12.58
C ASP A 79 6.48 -7.52 11.15
N ILE A 80 5.81 -8.47 10.51
CA ILE A 80 6.05 -8.82 9.11
C ILE A 80 5.06 -8.07 8.23
N VAL A 81 5.56 -7.40 7.20
CA VAL A 81 4.75 -6.71 6.19
C VAL A 81 4.99 -7.35 4.84
N ARG A 82 3.90 -7.64 4.11
CA ARG A 82 3.96 -8.11 2.74
C ARG A 82 3.18 -7.19 1.84
N ASN A 83 3.81 -6.66 0.80
CA ASN A 83 3.11 -5.97 -0.28
C ASN A 83 3.02 -6.90 -1.48
N ARG A 84 1.83 -7.03 -2.05
CA ARG A 84 1.56 -7.82 -3.25
C ARG A 84 0.86 -6.98 -4.29
N VAL A 85 1.36 -7.02 -5.51
CA VAL A 85 0.76 -6.37 -6.67
C VAL A 85 0.54 -7.43 -7.74
N SER A 86 -0.70 -7.81 -7.98
CA SER A 86 -1.06 -8.72 -9.08
C SER A 86 -1.39 -7.91 -10.31
N PHE A 87 -0.95 -8.36 -11.48
CA PHE A 87 -1.19 -7.69 -12.75
C PHE A 87 -1.39 -8.68 -13.88
N SER A 88 -2.07 -8.22 -14.93
CA SER A 88 -2.22 -8.98 -16.18
C SER A 88 -1.50 -8.28 -17.32
N ILE A 89 -0.69 -9.04 -18.06
CA ILE A 89 -0.02 -8.59 -19.28
C ILE A 89 -0.95 -8.91 -20.46
N LEU A 90 -1.46 -7.87 -21.12
CA LEU A 90 -2.39 -7.96 -22.26
C LEU A 90 -3.65 -8.82 -22.00
N GLY A 91 -4.01 -9.08 -20.73
CA GLY A 91 -5.13 -9.94 -20.37
C GLY A 91 -4.90 -11.44 -20.57
N LEU A 92 -3.67 -11.86 -20.89
CA LEU A 92 -3.33 -13.23 -21.25
C LEU A 92 -2.41 -13.91 -20.24
N LEU A 93 -1.49 -13.15 -19.63
CA LEU A 93 -0.49 -13.67 -18.74
C LEU A 93 -0.54 -12.95 -17.40
N GLU A 94 -0.88 -13.71 -16.36
CA GLU A 94 -0.89 -13.20 -14.99
C GLU A 94 0.52 -13.14 -14.43
N GLY A 95 0.76 -12.07 -13.67
CA GLY A 95 1.99 -11.82 -12.97
C GLY A 95 1.76 -11.20 -11.60
N GLU A 96 2.78 -11.30 -10.76
CA GLU A 96 2.75 -10.78 -9.40
C GLU A 96 4.11 -10.25 -8.99
N VAL A 97 4.12 -9.09 -8.35
CA VAL A 97 5.27 -8.59 -7.60
C VAL A 97 4.96 -8.70 -6.11
N SER A 98 5.89 -9.30 -5.37
CA SER A 98 5.83 -9.52 -3.92
C SER A 98 7.03 -8.84 -3.25
N LEU A 99 6.80 -8.20 -2.11
CA LEU A 99 7.83 -7.63 -1.23
C LEU A 99 7.55 -8.10 0.19
N LYS A 100 8.55 -8.70 0.84
CA LYS A 100 8.50 -9.03 2.27
C LYS A 100 9.41 -8.09 3.03
N GLY A 101 8.92 -7.55 4.14
CA GLY A 101 9.68 -6.62 4.96
C GLY A 101 9.40 -6.77 6.44
N LYS A 102 10.29 -6.17 7.24
CA LYS A 102 10.17 -6.07 8.69
C LYS A 102 9.74 -4.67 9.08
N LEU A 103 8.67 -4.57 9.86
CA LEU A 103 8.16 -3.35 10.47
C LEU A 103 8.88 -3.07 11.79
N THR A 104 9.15 -1.80 12.04
CA THR A 104 9.69 -1.29 13.30
C THR A 104 8.93 -0.02 13.65
N ALA A 105 8.39 0.08 14.87
CA ALA A 105 7.86 1.34 15.38
C ALA A 105 9.03 2.31 15.67
N LEU A 106 9.00 3.50 15.07
CA LEU A 106 9.99 4.55 15.31
C LEU A 106 9.58 5.44 16.49
N ASP A 107 8.29 5.73 16.60
CA ASP A 107 7.68 6.47 17.70
C ASP A 107 6.19 6.09 17.84
N LYS A 108 5.40 6.89 18.55
CA LYS A 108 3.98 6.66 18.80
C LYS A 108 3.11 6.57 17.53
N LYS A 109 3.53 7.18 16.41
CA LYS A 109 2.76 7.30 15.16
C LYS A 109 3.50 6.79 13.93
N TRP A 110 4.82 6.78 13.95
CA TRP A 110 5.66 6.43 12.81
C TRP A 110 6.12 4.98 12.85
N ILE A 111 6.02 4.33 11.70
CA ILE A 111 6.62 3.03 11.42
C ILE A 111 7.68 3.15 10.32
N GLN A 112 8.66 2.25 10.38
CA GLN A 112 9.63 1.99 9.32
C GLN A 112 9.42 0.55 8.85
N VAL A 113 9.43 0.33 7.54
CA VAL A 113 9.45 -1.01 6.97
C VAL A 113 10.68 -1.14 6.10
N VAL A 114 11.53 -2.12 6.41
CA VAL A 114 12.68 -2.50 5.59
C VAL A 114 12.29 -3.74 4.80
N PHE A 115 12.20 -3.60 3.48
CA PHE A 115 11.84 -4.66 2.56
C PHE A 115 13.09 -5.35 2.01
N GLU A 116 13.02 -6.66 1.90
CA GLU A 116 13.94 -7.48 1.12
C GLU A 116 13.74 -7.24 -0.39
N PRO A 117 14.67 -7.71 -1.24
CA PRO A 117 14.53 -7.56 -2.69
C PRO A 117 13.20 -8.15 -3.19
N PRO A 118 12.50 -7.46 -4.11
CA PRO A 118 11.22 -7.93 -4.64
C PRO A 118 11.32 -9.25 -5.41
N GLU A 119 10.25 -10.03 -5.31
CA GLU A 119 10.01 -11.26 -6.04
C GLU A 119 9.00 -11.00 -7.16
N LEU A 120 9.30 -11.46 -8.37
CA LEU A 120 8.43 -11.42 -9.54
C LEU A 120 8.02 -12.84 -9.92
N LYS A 121 6.72 -13.11 -9.96
CA LYS A 121 6.15 -14.36 -10.47
C LYS A 121 5.41 -14.09 -11.77
N VAL A 122 5.80 -14.73 -12.86
CA VAL A 122 5.14 -14.61 -14.17
C VAL A 122 5.24 -15.94 -14.91
N GLY A 123 4.12 -16.46 -15.43
CA GLY A 123 4.13 -17.68 -16.26
C GLY A 123 4.74 -18.93 -15.60
N GLY A 124 4.61 -19.04 -14.28
CA GLY A 124 5.16 -20.16 -13.50
C GLY A 124 6.66 -20.02 -13.14
N LEU A 125 7.32 -18.94 -13.58
CA LEU A 125 8.69 -18.63 -13.22
C LEU A 125 8.73 -17.59 -12.09
N GLU A 126 9.71 -17.72 -11.20
CA GLU A 126 9.93 -16.83 -10.06
C GLU A 126 11.35 -16.25 -10.11
N PHE A 127 11.45 -14.93 -9.98
CA PHE A 127 12.71 -14.20 -10.06
C PHE A 127 12.81 -13.15 -8.96
N THR A 128 13.98 -13.01 -8.36
CA THR A 128 14.28 -11.90 -7.44
C THR A 128 15.07 -10.82 -8.19
N TYR A 129 14.75 -9.54 -7.96
CA TYR A 129 15.41 -8.43 -8.63
C TYR A 129 15.47 -7.19 -7.73
N GLY A 130 16.25 -6.19 -8.16
CA GLY A 130 16.43 -4.96 -7.38
C GLY A 130 17.26 -5.21 -6.11
N GLY A 131 17.00 -4.40 -5.08
CA GLY A 131 17.70 -4.48 -3.80
C GLY A 131 16.77 -4.17 -2.64
N LYS A 132 17.33 -4.14 -1.43
CA LYS A 132 16.59 -3.75 -0.24
C LYS A 132 16.04 -2.34 -0.39
N SER A 133 14.87 -2.11 0.16
CA SER A 133 14.24 -0.79 0.16
C SER A 133 13.66 -0.46 1.53
N GLU A 134 13.48 0.83 1.79
CA GLU A 134 12.96 1.31 3.07
C GLU A 134 11.82 2.29 2.84
N VAL A 135 10.78 2.17 3.66
CA VAL A 135 9.67 3.11 3.72
C VAL A 135 9.41 3.53 5.15
N LYS A 136 9.24 4.84 5.37
CA LYS A 136 8.73 5.40 6.63
C LYS A 136 7.33 5.94 6.41
N LEU A 137 6.41 5.59 7.30
CA LEU A 137 5.01 5.94 7.21
C LEU A 137 4.46 6.34 8.58
N GLU A 138 3.81 7.50 8.64
CA GLU A 138 2.99 7.91 9.77
C GLU A 138 1.61 7.29 9.65
N ILE A 139 1.12 6.64 10.70
CA ILE A 139 -0.26 6.17 10.79
C ILE A 139 -1.10 7.33 11.32
N THR A 140 -1.92 7.90 10.45
CA THR A 140 -2.68 9.13 10.74
C THR A 140 -4.12 8.86 11.16
N TYR A 141 -4.63 7.66 10.86
CA TYR A 141 -5.94 7.20 11.29
C TYR A 141 -6.02 5.68 11.14
N ILE A 142 -6.78 5.02 12.03
CA ILE A 142 -7.08 3.60 11.90
C ILE A 142 -8.39 3.25 12.60
N ASP A 143 -9.23 2.48 11.91
CA ASP A 143 -10.41 1.82 12.46
C ASP A 143 -10.54 0.39 11.88
N GLU A 144 -11.70 -0.24 12.08
CA GLU A 144 -11.98 -1.60 11.59
C GLU A 144 -12.07 -1.71 10.06
N LYS A 145 -12.18 -0.60 9.32
CA LYS A 145 -12.46 -0.57 7.88
C LYS A 145 -11.40 0.14 7.08
N ILE A 146 -10.82 1.21 7.61
CA ILE A 146 -9.93 2.14 6.93
C ILE A 146 -8.70 2.38 7.79
N ARG A 147 -7.56 2.46 7.13
CA ARG A 147 -6.32 2.95 7.71
C ARG A 147 -5.72 4.01 6.80
N LEU A 148 -5.27 5.11 7.37
CA LEU A 148 -4.64 6.20 6.64
C LEU A 148 -3.16 6.27 7.00
N GLY A 149 -2.35 6.46 5.97
CA GLY A 149 -0.89 6.55 6.08
C GLY A 149 -0.34 7.78 5.38
N LYS A 150 0.66 8.43 5.96
CA LYS A 150 1.44 9.48 5.28
C LYS A 150 2.89 9.06 5.19
N GLY A 151 3.38 8.88 3.97
CA GLY A 151 4.79 8.57 3.73
C GLY A 151 5.68 9.76 4.12
N SER A 152 6.93 9.50 4.49
CA SER A 152 7.92 10.55 4.83
C SER A 152 8.12 11.60 3.73
N ARG A 153 7.84 11.25 2.47
CA ARG A 153 7.87 12.16 1.31
C ARG A 153 6.53 12.86 1.04
N GLY A 154 5.59 12.83 1.99
CA GLY A 154 4.31 13.53 1.92
C GLY A 154 3.19 12.81 1.18
N SER A 155 3.42 11.61 0.64
CA SER A 155 2.38 10.86 -0.07
C SER A 155 1.31 10.33 0.90
N LEU A 156 0.04 10.60 0.61
CA LEU A 156 -1.11 10.08 1.35
C LEU A 156 -1.49 8.70 0.82
N PHE A 157 -1.77 7.77 1.71
CA PHE A 157 -2.24 6.42 1.42
C PHE A 157 -3.56 6.18 2.14
N VAL A 158 -4.52 5.59 1.43
CA VAL A 158 -5.78 5.09 2.00
C VAL A 158 -5.79 3.59 1.83
N PHE A 159 -5.95 2.88 2.93
CA PHE A 159 -6.07 1.43 2.96
C PHE A 159 -7.48 1.05 3.41
N GLN A 160 -8.06 0.03 2.77
CA GLN A 160 -9.31 -0.59 3.20
C GLN A 160 -9.05 -1.99 3.69
N ARG A 161 -9.60 -2.35 4.85
CA ARG A 161 -9.48 -3.69 5.41
C ARG A 161 -10.23 -4.68 4.52
N ARG A 162 -9.58 -5.79 4.16
CA ARG A 162 -10.26 -6.94 3.56
C ARG A 162 -11.00 -7.70 4.64
N LYS A 163 -12.27 -8.04 4.38
CA LYS A 163 -12.99 -8.97 5.25
C LYS A 163 -12.30 -10.34 5.19
N PRO A 164 -12.20 -11.08 6.30
CA PRO A 164 -11.85 -12.49 6.24
C PRO A 164 -12.78 -13.18 5.24
N ILE A 165 -12.22 -14.03 4.38
CA ILE A 165 -13.01 -14.92 3.55
C ILE A 165 -13.70 -15.87 4.53
N SER A 166 -15.01 -15.68 4.73
CA SER A 166 -15.88 -16.59 5.49
C SER A 166 -16.09 -17.88 4.72
#